data_AF-A0A946UI53-F1
#
_entry.id   AF-A0A946UI53-F1
#
_cell.length_a   1.000
_cell.length_b   1.000
_cell.length_c   1.000
_cell.angle_alpha   90.00
_cell.angle_beta   90.00
_cell.angle_gamma   90.00
#
_symmetry.space_group_name_H-M   'P 1'
#
loop_
_entity.id
_entity.type
_entity.pdbx_description
1 polymer ?
#
loop_
_entity_poly.entity_id
_entity_poly.type
_entity_poly.pdbx_seq_one_letter_code
_entity_poly.pdbx_strand_id
1 'polypeptide(L)'
;MAASIYGAGAFHGNLFILNFLATSVGIVGLRIIMIWIYARTSSLVLGWLTHASFTGGQLALVSLDLTPAETTIWNSAFSLSVTGIVVIVVLRNRDLMMRSR
;
A
#
# COMPACT_ATOMS: atom_id res chain seq x y z
N MET A 1 15.37 -7.03 -10.37
CA MET A 1 14.86 -5.87 -11.13
C MET A 1 14.53 -6.22 -12.58
N ALA A 2 15.41 -6.92 -13.33
CA ALA A 2 15.07 -7.38 -14.69
C ALA A 2 13.85 -8.33 -14.72
N ALA A 3 13.79 -9.32 -13.81
CA ALA A 3 12.67 -10.28 -13.76
C ALA A 3 11.29 -9.62 -13.51
N SER A 4 11.23 -8.52 -12.76
CA SER A 4 9.97 -7.79 -12.53
C SER A 4 9.56 -6.91 -13.72
N ILE A 5 10.52 -6.37 -14.48
CA ILE A 5 10.21 -5.58 -15.69
C ILE A 5 9.75 -6.52 -16.81
N TYR A 6 10.44 -7.65 -17.04
CA TYR A 6 10.09 -8.59 -18.10
C TYR A 6 8.85 -9.43 -17.76
N GLY A 7 8.71 -9.95 -16.53
CA GLY A 7 7.57 -10.78 -16.14
C GLY A 7 6.27 -9.99 -15.95
N ALA A 8 6.30 -8.92 -15.16
CA ALA A 8 5.10 -8.11 -14.94
C ALA A 8 4.75 -7.23 -16.15
N GLY A 9 5.74 -6.79 -16.92
CA GLY A 9 5.53 -6.08 -18.19
C GLY A 9 4.90 -6.98 -19.25
N ALA A 10 5.36 -8.24 -19.40
CA ALA A 10 4.75 -9.19 -20.32
C ALA A 10 3.31 -9.55 -19.92
N PHE A 11 3.01 -9.67 -18.63
CA PHE A 11 1.66 -9.97 -18.15
C PHE A 11 0.71 -8.77 -18.28
N HIS A 12 1.14 -7.55 -17.91
CA HIS A 12 0.25 -6.37 -17.90
C HIS A 12 0.19 -5.60 -19.22
N GLY A 13 1.19 -5.74 -20.11
CA GLY A 13 1.26 -4.99 -21.37
C GLY A 13 1.07 -3.48 -21.14
N ASN A 14 0.10 -2.89 -21.83
CA ASN A 14 -0.21 -1.45 -21.72
C ASN A 14 -0.68 -1.01 -20.32
N LEU A 15 -1.19 -1.94 -19.49
CA LEU A 15 -1.61 -1.64 -18.11
C LEU A 15 -0.44 -1.59 -17.12
N PHE A 16 0.78 -1.95 -17.55
CA PHE A 16 1.94 -2.03 -16.67
C PHE A 16 2.19 -0.73 -15.89
N ILE A 17 2.18 0.43 -16.57
CA ILE A 17 2.42 1.73 -15.92
C ILE A 17 1.34 2.01 -14.88
N LEU A 18 0.07 1.75 -15.19
CA LEU A 18 -1.03 1.98 -14.27
C LEU A 18 -0.90 1.09 -13.03
N ASN A 19 -0.64 -0.21 -13.23
CA ASN A 19 -0.44 -1.15 -12.13
C ASN A 19 0.80 -0.79 -11.28
N PHE A 20 1.89 -0.36 -11.91
CA PHE A 20 3.09 0.11 -11.22
C PHE A 20 2.82 1.34 -10.35
N LEU A 21 2.09 2.32 -10.87
CA LEU A 21 1.72 3.51 -10.11
C LEU A 21 0.78 3.18 -8.95
N ALA A 22 -0.23 2.35 -9.18
CA ALA A 22 -1.15 1.90 -8.14
C ALA A 22 -0.39 1.24 -6.98
N THR A 23 0.43 0.24 -7.28
CA THR A 23 1.25 -0.46 -6.26
C THR A 23 2.24 0.46 -5.57
N SER A 24 2.86 1.40 -6.29
CA SER A 24 3.77 2.40 -5.70
C SER A 24 3.05 3.29 -4.68
N VAL A 25 1.84 3.75 -4.98
CA VAL A 25 1.01 4.52 -4.03
C VAL A 25 0.71 3.70 -2.77
N GLY A 26 0.34 2.42 -2.93
CA GLY A 26 0.14 1.52 -1.80
C GLY A 26 1.37 1.38 -0.90
N ILE A 27 2.56 1.21 -1.49
CA ILE A 27 3.84 1.12 -0.75
C ILE A 27 4.17 2.42 -0.01
N VAL A 28 3.96 3.57 -0.65
CA VAL A 28 4.15 4.87 0.00
C VAL A 28 3.20 5.02 1.19
N GLY A 29 1.94 4.63 1.03
CA GLY A 29 0.96 4.66 2.11
C GLY A 29 1.34 3.76 3.29
N LEU A 30 1.79 2.53 3.02
CA LEU A 30 2.33 1.63 4.05
C LEU A 30 3.48 2.27 4.83
N ARG A 31 4.42 2.92 4.14
CA ARG A 31 5.56 3.60 4.81
C ARG A 31 5.10 4.69 5.75
N ILE A 32 4.13 5.51 5.33
CA ILE A 32 3.56 6.57 6.18
C ILE A 32 2.93 5.96 7.43
N ILE A 33 2.13 4.90 7.28
CA ILE A 33 1.49 4.21 8.41
C ILE A 33 2.53 3.61 9.36
N MET A 34 3.56 2.94 8.84
CA MET A 34 4.62 2.35 9.67
C MET A 34 5.40 3.42 10.45
N ILE A 35 5.77 4.54 9.81
CA ILE A 35 6.44 5.67 10.48
C ILE A 35 5.53 6.24 11.56
N TRP A 36 4.23 6.39 11.28
CA TRP A 36 3.25 6.88 12.23
C TRP A 36 3.09 5.97 13.46
N ILE A 37 3.04 4.65 13.26
CA ILE A 37 3.01 3.66 14.34
C ILE A 37 4.28 3.75 15.16
N TYR A 38 5.45 3.76 14.51
CA TYR A 38 6.73 3.81 15.20
C TYR A 38 6.89 5.09 16.02
N ALA A 39 6.53 6.25 15.46
CA ALA A 39 6.62 7.53 16.17
C ALA A 39 5.76 7.59 17.45
N ARG A 40 4.72 6.75 17.57
CA ARG A 40 3.83 6.71 18.74
C ARG A 40 4.14 5.60 19.73
N THR A 41 4.76 4.51 19.26
CA THR A 41 4.92 3.29 20.05
C THR A 41 6.39 2.92 20.28
N SER A 42 7.32 3.54 19.54
CA SER A 42 8.73 3.17 19.46
C SER A 42 8.97 1.67 19.19
N SER A 43 7.97 0.97 18.62
CA SER A 43 7.99 -0.47 18.43
C SER A 43 8.23 -0.85 16.97
N LEU A 44 9.38 -1.46 16.70
CA LEU A 44 9.69 -2.02 15.39
C LEU A 44 8.83 -3.25 15.07
N VAL A 45 8.47 -4.03 16.09
CA VAL A 45 7.64 -5.24 15.94
C VAL A 45 6.26 -4.88 15.38
N LEU A 46 5.64 -3.81 15.88
CA LEU A 46 4.36 -3.33 15.32
C LEU A 46 4.50 -2.88 13.87
N GLY A 47 5.64 -2.27 13.50
CA GLY A 47 5.96 -1.96 12.12
C GLY A 47 6.03 -3.22 11.24
N TRP A 48 6.74 -4.26 11.69
CA TRP A 48 6.82 -5.54 10.97
C TRP A 48 5.47 -6.24 10.85
N LEU A 49 4.68 -6.27 11.91
CA LEU A 49 3.32 -6.82 11.85
C LEU A 49 2.46 -6.05 10.85
N THR A 50 2.56 -4.72 10.82
CA THR A 50 1.84 -3.90 9.83
C THR A 50 2.26 -4.22 8.40
N HIS A 51 3.57 -4.37 8.16
CA HIS A 51 4.08 -4.79 6.85
C HIS A 51 3.58 -6.18 6.47
N ALA A 52 3.67 -7.15 7.40
CA ALA A 52 3.20 -8.51 7.19
C ALA A 52 1.69 -8.57 6.94
N SER A 53 0.89 -7.77 7.64
CA SER A 53 -0.56 -7.65 7.39
C SER A 53 -0.86 -7.03 6.04
N PHE A 54 -0.07 -6.05 5.58
CA PHE A 54 -0.23 -5.47 4.24
C PHE A 54 0.02 -6.52 3.15
N THR A 55 1.18 -7.18 3.18
CA THR A 55 1.55 -8.18 2.14
C THR A 55 0.69 -9.43 2.25
N GLY A 56 0.44 -9.89 3.47
CA GLY A 56 -0.39 -11.05 3.76
C GLY A 56 -1.85 -10.80 3.37
N GLY A 57 -2.41 -9.63 3.68
CA GLY A 57 -3.76 -9.26 3.26
C GLY A 57 -3.90 -9.16 1.75
N GLN A 58 -2.90 -8.58 1.07
CA GLN A 58 -2.90 -8.51 -0.39
C GLN A 58 -2.88 -9.91 -1.03
N LEU A 59 -2.14 -10.87 -0.47
CA LEU A 59 -2.08 -12.26 -0.96
C LEU A 59 -3.28 -13.11 -0.54
N ALA A 60 -3.83 -12.89 0.65
CA ALA A 60 -4.93 -13.69 1.19
C ALA A 60 -6.28 -13.35 0.56
N LEU A 61 -6.45 -12.11 0.10
CA LEU A 61 -7.73 -11.62 -0.43
C LEU A 61 -7.78 -11.60 -1.97
N VAL A 62 -6.65 -11.80 -2.64
CA VAL A 62 -6.59 -11.83 -4.12
C VAL A 62 -7.05 -13.19 -4.65
N SER A 63 -7.82 -13.18 -5.74
CA SER A 63 -8.10 -14.42 -6.49
C SER A 63 -6.86 -14.89 -7.24
N LEU A 64 -6.67 -16.20 -7.38
CA LEU A 64 -5.52 -16.77 -8.07
C LEU A 64 -5.62 -16.68 -9.61
N ASP A 65 -6.84 -16.64 -10.14
CA ASP A 65 -7.12 -16.56 -11.58
C ASP A 65 -7.65 -15.17 -11.93
N LEU A 66 -6.75 -14.17 -11.94
CA LEU A 66 -7.08 -12.81 -12.38
C LEU A 66 -6.44 -12.53 -13.73
N THR A 67 -7.21 -11.91 -14.62
CA THR A 67 -6.68 -11.26 -15.82
C THR A 67 -5.81 -10.05 -15.43
N PRO A 68 -5.00 -9.52 -16.36
CA PRO A 68 -4.19 -8.32 -16.08
C PRO A 68 -5.02 -7.08 -15.72
N ALA A 69 -6.20 -6.93 -16.32
CA ALA A 69 -7.12 -5.84 -16.01
C ALA A 69 -7.67 -5.97 -14.58
N GLU A 70 -8.13 -7.15 -14.20
CA GLU A 70 -8.66 -7.40 -12.85
C GLU A 70 -7.57 -7.27 -11.78
N THR A 71 -6.35 -7.73 -12.07
CA THR A 71 -5.19 -7.53 -11.19
C THR A 71 -4.91 -6.04 -10.97
N THR A 72 -4.99 -5.24 -12.04
CA THR A 72 -4.79 -3.78 -11.96
C THR A 72 -5.89 -3.12 -11.13
N ILE A 73 -7.15 -3.53 -11.31
CA ILE A 73 -8.30 -3.05 -10.52
C ILE A 73 -8.11 -3.41 -9.05
N TRP A 74 -7.75 -4.66 -8.75
CA TRP A 74 -7.49 -5.14 -7.40
C TRP A 74 -6.39 -4.32 -6.70
N ASN A 75 -5.22 -4.18 -7.35
CA ASN A 75 -4.10 -3.42 -6.79
C ASN A 75 -4.45 -1.94 -6.60
N SER A 76 -5.24 -1.36 -7.50
CA SER A 76 -5.73 0.01 -7.37
C SER A 76 -6.69 0.15 -6.18
N ALA A 77 -7.68 -0.74 -6.05
CA ALA A 77 -8.63 -0.73 -4.94
C ALA A 77 -7.94 -0.93 -3.59
N PHE A 78 -6.99 -1.87 -3.52
CA PHE A 78 -6.19 -2.11 -2.31
C PHE A 78 -5.36 -0.87 -1.93
N SER A 79 -4.68 -0.26 -2.91
CA SER A 79 -3.86 0.94 -2.69
C SER A 79 -4.70 2.16 -2.29
N LEU A 80 -5.90 2.31 -2.85
CA LEU A 80 -6.86 3.33 -2.43
C LEU A 80 -7.35 3.10 -1.00
N SER A 81 -7.58 1.86 -0.59
CA SER A 81 -7.98 1.51 0.78
C SER A 81 -6.90 1.90 1.78
N VAL A 82 -5.63 1.59 1.47
CA VAL A 82 -4.47 1.99 2.29
C VAL A 82 -4.33 3.52 2.31
N THR A 83 -4.55 4.18 1.18
CA THR A 83 -4.54 5.64 1.10
C THR A 83 -5.64 6.26 1.97
N GLY A 84 -6.82 5.65 2.05
CA GLY A 84 -7.88 6.05 2.98
C GLY A 84 -7.42 6.04 4.44
N ILE A 85 -6.69 5.00 4.85
CA ILE A 85 -6.09 4.91 6.20
C ILE A 85 -5.06 6.03 6.40
N VAL A 86 -4.21 6.30 5.40
CA VAL A 86 -3.23 7.40 5.45
C VAL A 86 -3.93 8.75 5.64
N VAL A 87 -5.02 9.02 4.93
CA VAL A 87 -5.80 10.25 5.09
C VAL A 87 -6.29 10.39 6.54
N ILE A 88 -6.86 9.32 7.11
CA ILE A 88 -7.30 9.31 8.51
C ILE A 88 -6.13 9.62 9.45
N VAL A 89 -4.99 8.95 9.25
CA VAL A 89 -3.77 9.16 10.02
C VAL A 89 -3.32 10.62 9.95
N VAL A 90 -3.22 11.20 8.75
CA VAL A 90 -2.76 12.58 8.54
C VAL A 90 -3.72 13.58 9.20
N LEU A 91 -5.03 13.42 9.01
CA LEU A 91 -6.04 14.29 9.63
C LEU A 91 -5.95 14.25 11.16
N ARG A 92 -5.84 13.06 11.76
CA ARG A 92 -5.69 12.90 13.21
C ARG A 92 -4.42 13.56 13.76
N ASN A 93 -3.33 13.59 13.00
CA ASN A 93 -2.11 14.30 13.42
C ASN A 93 -2.24 15.82 13.31
N ARG A 94 -2.94 16.32 12.27
CA ARG A 94 -3.18 17.75 12.10
C ARG A 94 -3.97 18.34 13.27
N ASP A 95 -4.99 17.62 13.73
CA ASP A 95 -5.81 18.04 14.88
C ASP A 95 -4.97 18.15 16.17
N LEU A 96 -4.01 17.23 16.37
CA LEU A 96 -3.10 17.27 17.51
C LEU A 96 -2.14 18.47 17.44
N MET A 97 -1.63 18.80 16.25
CA MET A 97 -0.74 19.96 16.07
C MET A 97 -1.48 21.31 16.19
N MET A 98 -2.78 21.37 15.87
CA MET A 98 -3.57 22.61 15.95
C MET A 98 -4.11 22.88 17.36
N ARG A 99 -4.23 21.84 18.21
CA ARG A 99 -4.69 21.97 19.62
C ARG A 99 -3.61 22.40 20.60
N SER A 100 -2.33 22.41 20.20
CA SER A 100 -1.20 22.81 21.05
C SER A 100 -0.82 24.29 20.91
N ARG A 101 -1.74 25.14 20.43
CA ARG A 101 -1.63 26.59 20.37
C ARG A 101 -2.75 27.20 21.21
#